data_AF-A0A1X7GEK3-F1
#
_entry.id   AF-A0A1X7GEK3-F1
#
_cell.length_a   1.000
_cell.length_b   1.000
_cell.length_c   1.000
_cell.angle_alpha   90.00
_cell.angle_beta   90.00
_cell.angle_gamma   90.00
#
_symmetry.space_group_name_H-M   'P 1'
#
loop_
_entity.id
_entity.type
_entity.pdbx_description
1 polymer ?
#
loop_
_entity_poly.entity_id
_entity_poly.type
_entity_poly.pdbx_seq_one_letter_code
_entity_poly.pdbx_strand_id
1 'polypeptide(L)'
;MITELVEPCRMVIADDENELTIWTLEPHAEGTLVGIEYTGLWPGDLGIMSMENMAYGTYRFMTNMKSVLESSQDIRSSFWKSWIGTKHISYESSETKGVKVVQVIEGTPADGVLQEGDIITHLNMTGVQSYDELEEKITSMEPLKVLKIKYLRGGVVEVAEQ
;
A
#
# COMPACT_ATOMS: atom_id res chain seq x y z
N MET A 1 3.42 12.32 40.99
CA MET A 1 2.22 12.90 40.35
C MET A 1 2.72 13.57 39.09
N ILE A 2 2.43 13.01 37.92
CA ILE A 2 2.84 13.59 36.64
C ILE A 2 1.66 14.47 36.21
N THR A 3 1.91 15.77 36.04
CA THR A 3 0.92 16.72 35.55
C THR A 3 1.29 17.06 34.12
N GLU A 4 0.38 16.79 33.21
CA GLU A 4 0.50 17.12 31.79
C GLU A 4 0.32 18.62 31.60
N LEU A 5 1.35 19.28 31.05
CA LEU A 5 1.35 20.74 30.85
C LEU A 5 1.05 21.14 29.39
N VAL A 6 1.13 20.17 28.46
CA VAL A 6 0.83 20.31 27.03
C VAL A 6 0.39 18.93 26.52
N GLU A 7 -0.74 18.87 25.82
CA GLU A 7 -1.24 17.67 25.15
C GLU A 7 -0.18 17.20 24.13
N PRO A 8 0.21 15.91 24.07
CA PRO A 8 1.23 15.45 23.13
C PRO A 8 0.67 15.46 21.71
N CYS A 9 0.64 16.63 21.08
CA CYS A 9 0.34 16.82 19.66
C CYS A 9 1.42 16.21 18.76
N ARG A 10 2.51 15.70 19.35
CA ARG A 10 3.61 15.09 18.63
C ARG A 10 4.31 14.02 19.47
N MET A 11 4.50 12.83 18.90
CA MET A 11 5.28 11.74 19.49
C MET A 11 6.34 11.31 18.47
N VAL A 12 7.60 11.19 18.91
CA VAL A 12 8.70 10.75 18.05
C VAL A 12 9.35 9.54 18.70
N ILE A 13 9.42 8.45 17.94
CA ILE A 13 10.07 7.21 18.32
C ILE A 13 11.23 7.01 17.35
N ALA A 14 12.41 6.69 17.86
CA ALA A 14 13.57 6.32 17.07
C ALA A 14 13.89 4.84 17.31
N ASP A 15 14.30 4.12 16.27
CA ASP A 15 14.86 2.78 16.41
C ASP A 15 16.38 2.80 16.63
N ASP A 16 17.02 1.62 16.60
CA ASP A 16 18.46 1.45 16.82
C ASP A 16 19.32 2.11 15.72
N GLU A 17 18.75 2.41 14.55
CA GLU A 17 19.41 3.07 13.42
C GLU A 17 19.14 4.59 13.38
N ASN A 18 18.38 5.11 14.35
CA ASN A 18 17.85 6.48 14.41
C ASN A 18 16.80 6.79 13.32
N GLU A 19 16.19 5.78 12.71
CA GLU A 19 15.03 5.96 11.86
C GLU A 19 13.82 6.32 12.74
N LEU A 20 13.07 7.33 12.32
CA LEU A 20 12.00 7.94 13.11
C LEU A 20 10.63 7.46 12.64
N THR A 21 9.77 7.17 13.61
CA THR A 21 8.32 7.20 13.47
C THR A 21 7.79 8.43 14.21
N ILE A 22 7.13 9.33 13.48
CA ILE A 22 6.63 10.60 14.00
C ILE A 22 5.12 10.59 13.90
N TRP A 23 4.45 10.67 15.04
CA TRP A 23 3.01 10.87 15.13
C TRP A 23 2.72 12.36 15.35
N THR A 24 1.73 12.89 14.65
CA THR A 24 1.20 14.24 14.85
C THR A 24 -0.31 14.21 15.08
N LEU A 25 -0.79 15.04 15.99
CA LEU A 25 -2.21 15.25 16.24
C LEU A 25 -2.49 16.74 16.12
N GLU A 26 -3.24 17.13 15.09
CA GLU A 26 -3.57 18.52 14.81
C GLU A 26 -5.07 18.75 14.98
N PRO A 27 -5.51 19.73 15.80
CA PRO A 27 -6.91 20.11 15.88
C PRO A 27 -7.46 20.53 14.51
N HIS A 28 -8.59 19.98 14.12
CA HIS A 28 -9.32 20.31 12.90
C HIS A 28 -10.77 20.65 13.23
N ALA A 29 -11.47 21.42 12.38
CA ALA A 29 -12.81 21.91 12.67
C ALA A 29 -13.84 20.81 13.00
N GLU A 30 -13.65 19.62 12.43
CA GLU A 30 -14.54 18.46 12.57
C GLU A 30 -13.85 17.27 13.29
N GLY A 31 -12.72 17.49 13.96
CA GLY A 31 -12.03 16.41 14.69
C GLY A 31 -10.52 16.65 14.84
N THR A 32 -9.74 15.58 14.71
CA THR A 32 -8.28 15.64 14.82
C THR A 32 -7.68 15.03 13.56
N LEU A 33 -6.79 15.77 12.91
CA LEU A 33 -5.94 15.21 11.86
C LEU A 33 -4.81 14.44 12.54
N VAL A 34 -4.72 13.15 12.25
CA VAL A 34 -3.66 12.28 12.77
C VAL A 34 -2.69 11.97 11.62
N GLY A 35 -1.44 12.37 11.78
CA GLY A 35 -0.36 12.07 10.85
C GLY A 35 0.59 11.02 11.41
N ILE A 36 1.08 10.13 10.55
CA ILE A 36 2.18 9.23 10.86
C ILE A 36 3.20 9.37 9.73
N GLU A 37 4.41 9.81 10.08
CA GLU A 37 5.53 9.95 9.17
C GLU A 37 6.63 8.97 9.56
N TYR A 38 7.24 8.36 8.55
CA TYR A 38 8.39 7.49 8.70
C TYR A 38 9.59 8.14 8.00
N THR A 39 10.75 8.09 8.63
CA THR A 39 12.03 8.42 7.99
C THR A 39 12.85 7.16 7.86
N GLY A 40 13.49 6.92 6.72
CA GLY A 40 14.42 5.82 6.58
C GLY A 40 15.13 5.84 5.25
N LEU A 41 16.09 4.92 5.08
CA LEU A 41 16.76 4.71 3.81
C LEU A 41 16.16 3.49 3.10
N TRP A 42 15.54 3.71 1.94
CA TRP A 42 14.87 2.66 1.17
C TRP A 42 15.57 2.43 -0.18
N PRO A 43 16.73 1.76 -0.20
CA PRO A 43 17.52 1.61 -1.42
C PRO A 43 16.90 0.57 -2.36
N GLY A 44 16.78 0.96 -3.63
CA GLY A 44 16.34 0.07 -4.70
C GLY A 44 14.89 -0.39 -4.59
N ASP A 45 14.49 -1.26 -5.51
CA ASP A 45 13.09 -1.68 -5.65
C ASP A 45 12.54 -2.37 -4.40
N LEU A 46 13.33 -3.22 -3.72
CA LEU A 46 12.89 -3.90 -2.50
C LEU A 46 12.77 -2.95 -1.31
N GLY A 47 13.64 -1.94 -1.22
CA GLY A 47 13.53 -0.90 -0.20
C GLY A 47 12.26 -0.08 -0.40
N ILE A 48 12.04 0.42 -1.63
CA ILE A 48 10.85 1.18 -2.00
C ILE A 48 9.57 0.37 -1.75
N MET A 49 9.55 -0.90 -2.16
CA MET A 49 8.41 -1.80 -1.89
C MET A 49 8.15 -1.92 -0.38
N SER A 50 9.19 -2.07 0.43
CA SER A 50 9.03 -2.17 1.89
C SER A 50 8.43 -0.89 2.48
N MET A 51 8.88 0.27 2.00
CA MET A 51 8.33 1.58 2.35
C MET A 51 6.85 1.70 1.96
N GLU A 52 6.49 1.39 0.72
CA GLU A 52 5.11 1.50 0.24
C GLU A 52 4.17 0.51 0.94
N ASN A 53 4.62 -0.73 1.17
CA ASN A 53 3.88 -1.72 1.96
C ASN A 53 3.65 -1.25 3.41
N MET A 54 4.67 -0.67 4.05
CA MET A 54 4.54 -0.09 5.39
C MET A 54 3.55 1.08 5.40
N ALA A 55 3.64 1.99 4.43
CA ALA A 55 2.72 3.12 4.30
C ALA A 55 1.27 2.65 4.10
N TYR A 56 1.04 1.68 3.22
CA TYR A 56 -0.29 1.11 2.97
C TYR A 56 -0.84 0.37 4.19
N GLY A 57 -0.01 -0.43 4.87
CA GLY A 57 -0.40 -1.10 6.11
C GLY A 57 -0.80 -0.09 7.21
N THR A 58 -0.05 1.00 7.33
CA THR A 58 -0.35 2.11 8.25
C THR A 58 -1.67 2.78 7.89
N TYR A 59 -1.90 3.03 6.59
CA TYR A 59 -3.17 3.57 6.11
C TYR A 59 -4.36 2.67 6.47
N ARG A 60 -4.23 1.35 6.28
CA ARG A 60 -5.28 0.38 6.68
C ARG A 60 -5.51 0.36 8.19
N PHE A 61 -4.44 0.41 8.99
CA PHE A 61 -4.54 0.54 10.44
C PHE A 61 -5.33 1.80 10.83
N MET A 62 -4.98 2.95 10.26
CA MET A 62 -5.64 4.24 10.53
C MET A 62 -7.10 4.23 10.07
N THR A 63 -7.39 3.59 8.95
CA THR A 63 -8.77 3.44 8.43
C THR A 63 -9.63 2.63 9.39
N ASN A 64 -9.12 1.51 9.90
CA ASN A 64 -9.84 0.73 10.91
C ASN A 64 -9.96 1.50 12.24
N MET A 65 -8.90 2.18 12.68
CA MET A 65 -8.94 2.99 13.90
C MET A 65 -10.03 4.06 13.82
N LYS A 66 -10.11 4.78 12.69
CA LYS A 66 -11.19 5.74 12.42
C LYS A 66 -12.57 5.08 12.47
N SER A 67 -12.74 3.92 11.81
CA SER A 67 -14.01 3.19 11.83
C SER A 67 -14.44 2.78 13.24
N VAL A 68 -13.51 2.30 14.07
CA VAL A 68 -13.78 1.94 15.46
C VAL A 68 -14.16 3.17 16.28
N LEU A 69 -13.44 4.28 16.14
CA LEU A 69 -13.68 5.50 16.93
C LEU A 69 -15.00 6.20 16.54
N GLU A 70 -15.33 6.25 15.26
CA GLU A 70 -16.50 7.00 14.76
C GLU A 70 -17.77 6.18 14.69
N SER A 71 -17.66 4.86 14.49
CA SER A 71 -18.81 3.99 14.23
C SER A 71 -18.84 2.72 15.09
N SER A 72 -17.86 2.50 15.97
CA SER A 72 -17.73 1.28 16.78
C SER A 72 -17.65 -0.01 15.94
N GLN A 73 -17.17 0.08 14.69
CA GLN A 73 -17.04 -1.05 13.78
C GLN A 73 -15.58 -1.43 13.60
N ASP A 74 -15.27 -2.72 13.74
CA ASP A 74 -14.00 -3.31 13.36
C ASP A 74 -14.12 -3.89 11.94
N ILE A 75 -13.37 -3.31 11.02
CA ILE A 75 -13.41 -3.63 9.58
C ILE A 75 -12.20 -4.42 9.12
N ARG A 76 -11.32 -4.88 10.02
CA ARG A 76 -10.09 -5.61 9.64
C ARG A 76 -10.38 -6.89 8.87
N SER A 77 -11.53 -7.52 9.13
CA SER A 77 -12.00 -8.71 8.40
C SER A 77 -12.26 -8.45 6.91
N SER A 78 -12.37 -7.18 6.50
CA SER A 78 -12.57 -6.79 5.10
C SER A 78 -11.27 -6.58 4.33
N PHE A 79 -10.12 -6.50 5.00
CA PHE A 79 -8.82 -6.24 4.39
C PHE A 79 -8.11 -7.55 4.02
N TRP A 80 -7.23 -7.50 3.01
CA TRP A 80 -6.37 -8.64 2.61
C TRP A 80 -7.12 -9.95 2.38
N LYS A 81 -8.28 -9.88 1.71
CA LYS A 81 -9.04 -11.05 1.32
C LYS A 81 -8.34 -11.88 0.24
N SER A 82 -7.58 -11.24 -0.63
CA SER A 82 -6.90 -11.88 -1.76
C SER A 82 -5.52 -11.26 -1.99
N TRP A 83 -4.67 -12.05 -2.65
CA TRP A 83 -3.31 -11.68 -3.03
C TRP A 83 -2.88 -12.49 -4.26
N ILE A 84 -2.30 -11.83 -5.26
CA ILE A 84 -1.88 -12.48 -6.50
C ILE A 84 -0.43 -13.01 -6.46
N GLY A 85 0.34 -12.65 -5.44
CA GLY A 85 1.71 -13.13 -5.28
C GLY A 85 2.77 -12.33 -6.01
N THR A 86 2.65 -11.00 -6.01
CA THR A 86 3.68 -10.11 -6.54
C THR A 86 4.24 -9.21 -5.44
N LYS A 87 5.55 -8.97 -5.50
CA LYS A 87 6.19 -7.79 -4.93
C LYS A 87 6.20 -6.72 -5.99
N HIS A 88 5.84 -5.50 -5.62
CA HIS A 88 5.61 -4.45 -6.61
C HIS A 88 5.79 -3.05 -6.02
N ILE A 89 6.01 -2.07 -6.90
CA ILE A 89 6.15 -0.66 -6.51
C ILE A 89 5.37 0.26 -7.44
N SER A 90 4.97 1.43 -6.96
CA SER A 90 4.49 2.50 -7.85
C SER A 90 5.56 2.83 -8.89
N TYR A 91 5.13 3.04 -10.14
CA TYR A 91 6.02 3.33 -11.25
C TYR A 91 5.48 4.48 -12.08
N GLU A 92 6.34 5.43 -12.38
CA GLU A 92 6.04 6.57 -13.23
C GLU A 92 7.23 6.89 -14.15
N SER A 93 6.93 7.08 -15.43
CA SER A 93 7.83 7.56 -16.46
C SER A 93 7.15 8.66 -17.28
N SER A 94 7.85 9.24 -18.25
CA SER A 94 7.26 10.22 -19.17
C SER A 94 6.11 9.68 -20.02
N GLU A 95 6.02 8.36 -20.18
CA GLU A 95 5.06 7.70 -21.09
C GLU A 95 4.05 6.82 -20.36
N THR A 96 4.35 6.37 -19.13
CA THR A 96 3.53 5.39 -18.44
C THR A 96 3.54 5.64 -16.94
N LYS A 97 2.35 5.52 -16.35
CA LYS A 97 2.15 5.43 -14.91
C LYS A 97 1.42 4.13 -14.59
N GLY A 98 1.84 3.44 -13.54
CA GLY A 98 1.32 2.12 -13.18
C GLY A 98 2.06 1.52 -12.01
N VAL A 99 2.11 0.20 -11.96
CA VAL A 99 2.74 -0.54 -10.87
C VAL A 99 3.73 -1.55 -11.43
N LYS A 100 5.01 -1.37 -11.11
CA LYS A 100 6.09 -2.25 -11.56
C LYS A 100 6.14 -3.50 -10.70
N VAL A 101 6.12 -4.67 -11.35
CA VAL A 101 6.40 -5.96 -10.73
C VAL A 101 7.90 -6.07 -10.46
N VAL A 102 8.26 -6.20 -9.18
CA VAL A 102 9.64 -6.36 -8.70
C VAL A 102 9.99 -7.84 -8.56
N GLN A 103 9.04 -8.66 -8.12
CA GLN A 103 9.24 -10.10 -7.99
C GLN A 103 7.89 -10.80 -8.10
N VAL A 104 7.88 -11.97 -8.75
CA VAL A 104 6.76 -12.91 -8.72
C VAL A 104 7.11 -14.05 -7.77
N ILE A 105 6.17 -14.42 -6.92
CA ILE A 105 6.34 -15.51 -5.95
C ILE A 105 5.94 -16.83 -6.64
N GLU A 106 6.79 -17.85 -6.55
CA GLU A 106 6.52 -19.16 -7.17
C GLU A 106 5.28 -19.83 -6.53
N GLY A 107 4.48 -20.49 -7.37
CA GLY A 107 3.26 -21.20 -6.94
C GLY A 107 2.09 -20.29 -6.57
N THR A 108 2.18 -18.99 -6.83
CA THR A 108 1.07 -18.04 -6.66
C THR A 108 0.33 -17.83 -7.97
N PRO A 109 -0.84 -17.19 -7.95
CA PRO A 109 -1.58 -16.89 -9.17
C PRO A 109 -0.71 -16.15 -10.22
N ALA A 110 0.08 -15.15 -9.84
CA ALA A 110 0.91 -14.40 -10.78
C ALA A 110 2.03 -15.22 -11.46
N ASP A 111 2.37 -16.40 -10.92
CA ASP A 111 3.42 -17.27 -11.45
C ASP A 111 3.08 -17.78 -12.86
N GLY A 112 4.06 -17.71 -13.78
CA GLY A 112 3.87 -18.02 -15.19
C GLY A 112 3.02 -17.01 -15.99
N VAL A 113 2.45 -15.99 -15.35
CA VAL A 113 1.61 -14.97 -15.96
C VAL A 113 2.35 -13.63 -16.06
N LEU A 114 2.81 -13.15 -14.91
CA LEU A 114 3.60 -11.93 -14.77
C LEU A 114 5.08 -12.28 -14.61
N GLN A 115 5.94 -11.30 -14.82
CA GLN A 115 7.36 -11.41 -14.55
C GLN A 115 7.93 -10.10 -14.03
N GLU A 116 9.15 -10.17 -13.50
CA GLU A 116 9.91 -8.98 -13.10
C GLU A 116 10.01 -7.97 -14.27
N GLY A 117 9.76 -6.70 -13.94
CA GLY A 117 9.79 -5.58 -14.88
C GLY A 117 8.47 -5.29 -15.60
N ASP A 118 7.45 -6.14 -15.47
CA ASP A 118 6.12 -5.83 -16.01
C ASP A 118 5.52 -4.60 -15.32
N ILE A 119 4.90 -3.72 -16.09
CA ILE A 119 4.18 -2.54 -15.55
C ILE A 119 2.68 -2.78 -15.65
N ILE A 120 2.04 -3.11 -14.53
CA ILE A 120 0.58 -3.25 -14.45
C ILE A 120 -0.04 -1.87 -14.58
N THR A 121 -1.00 -1.73 -15.50
CA THR A 121 -1.69 -0.46 -15.77
C THR A 121 -3.18 -0.55 -15.50
N HIS A 122 -3.78 -1.74 -15.61
CA HIS A 122 -5.20 -1.93 -15.35
C HIS A 122 -5.47 -3.28 -14.69
N LEU A 123 -6.46 -3.28 -13.81
CA LEU A 123 -7.13 -4.46 -13.29
C LEU A 123 -8.58 -4.42 -13.75
N ASN A 124 -9.02 -5.47 -14.44
CA ASN A 124 -10.28 -5.54 -15.17
C ASN A 124 -10.42 -4.38 -16.16
N MET A 125 -11.39 -3.50 -15.94
CA MET A 125 -11.61 -2.29 -16.76
C MET A 125 -11.16 -1.01 -16.03
N THR A 126 -10.46 -1.13 -14.90
CA THR A 126 -10.08 0.00 -14.07
C THR A 126 -8.58 0.22 -14.12
N GLY A 127 -8.18 1.46 -14.42
CA GLY A 127 -6.77 1.87 -14.35
C GLY A 127 -6.22 1.75 -12.94
N VAL A 128 -4.91 1.52 -12.86
CA VAL A 128 -4.13 1.47 -11.62
C VAL A 128 -2.85 2.24 -11.84
N GLN A 129 -2.57 3.20 -10.95
CA GLN A 129 -1.46 4.15 -11.09
C GLN A 129 -0.45 4.11 -9.95
N SER A 130 -0.72 3.36 -8.88
CA SER A 130 0.09 3.33 -7.66
C SER A 130 -0.07 2.02 -6.90
N TYR A 131 0.86 1.78 -5.96
CA TYR A 131 0.94 0.65 -5.05
C TYR A 131 -0.37 0.38 -4.29
N ASP A 132 -0.71 1.22 -3.31
CA ASP A 132 -1.89 2.04 -3.46
C ASP A 132 -3.20 1.42 -3.94
N GLU A 133 -3.57 1.90 -5.12
CA GLU A 133 -4.71 1.48 -5.92
C GLU A 133 -4.66 -0.01 -6.30
N LEU A 134 -3.46 -0.59 -6.52
CA LEU A 134 -3.33 -2.01 -6.83
C LEU A 134 -3.72 -2.86 -5.62
N GLU A 135 -3.11 -2.59 -4.47
CA GLU A 135 -3.39 -3.26 -3.22
C GLU A 135 -4.86 -3.12 -2.85
N GLU A 136 -5.45 -1.93 -2.95
CA GLU A 136 -6.87 -1.71 -2.65
C GLU A 136 -7.78 -2.61 -3.49
N LYS A 137 -7.51 -2.71 -4.79
CA LYS A 137 -8.32 -3.51 -5.72
C LYS A 137 -8.13 -5.01 -5.50
N ILE A 138 -6.89 -5.47 -5.31
CA ILE A 138 -6.60 -6.89 -5.15
C ILE A 138 -7.06 -7.38 -3.79
N THR A 139 -6.71 -6.66 -2.72
CA THR A 139 -6.97 -7.10 -1.34
C THR A 139 -8.44 -7.05 -0.95
N SER A 140 -9.27 -6.29 -1.67
CA SER A 140 -10.73 -6.25 -1.47
C SER A 140 -11.50 -7.24 -2.34
N MET A 141 -10.86 -7.85 -3.35
CA MET A 141 -11.51 -8.85 -4.20
C MET A 141 -11.77 -10.14 -3.43
N GLU A 142 -12.92 -10.75 -3.72
CA GLU A 142 -13.23 -12.09 -3.22
C GLU A 142 -12.25 -13.10 -3.83
N PRO A 143 -11.75 -14.07 -3.04
CA PRO A 143 -10.92 -15.15 -3.53
C PRO A 143 -11.56 -15.90 -4.70
N LEU A 144 -10.72 -16.51 -5.55
CA LEU A 144 -11.14 -17.37 -6.68
C LEU A 144 -11.95 -16.65 -7.77
N LYS A 145 -11.97 -15.32 -7.77
CA LYS A 145 -12.54 -14.52 -8.86
C LYS A 145 -11.51 -14.33 -9.96
N VAL A 146 -11.97 -14.46 -11.20
CA VAL A 146 -11.14 -14.18 -12.36
C VAL A 146 -10.80 -12.69 -12.40
N LEU A 147 -9.52 -12.37 -12.48
CA LEU A 147 -8.93 -11.05 -12.59
C LEU A 147 -8.28 -10.92 -13.96
N LYS A 148 -8.70 -9.91 -14.72
CA LYS A 148 -8.03 -9.53 -15.97
C LYS A 148 -6.95 -8.49 -15.67
N ILE A 149 -5.72 -8.75 -16.08
CA ILE A 149 -4.57 -7.86 -15.82
C ILE A 149 -4.06 -7.34 -17.15
N LYS A 150 -4.02 -6.02 -17.32
CA LYS A 150 -3.36 -5.36 -18.44
C LYS A 150 -2.03 -4.79 -17.97
N TYR A 151 -0.97 -5.15 -18.65
CA TYR A 151 0.39 -4.74 -18.28
C TYR A 151 1.23 -4.42 -19.51
N LEU A 152 2.35 -3.73 -19.30
CA LEU A 152 3.37 -3.50 -20.32
C LEU A 152 4.57 -4.41 -20.06
N ARG A 153 5.02 -5.11 -21.11
CA ARG A 153 6.25 -5.91 -21.10
C ARG A 153 7.15 -5.47 -22.25
N GLY A 154 8.32 -4.92 -21.93
CA GLY A 154 9.24 -4.40 -22.94
C GLY A 154 8.61 -3.33 -23.86
N GLY A 155 7.67 -2.54 -23.35
CA GLY A 155 6.93 -1.51 -24.11
C GLY A 155 5.72 -2.02 -24.91
N VAL A 156 5.47 -3.33 -24.92
CA VAL A 156 4.30 -3.92 -25.58
C VAL A 156 3.17 -4.11 -24.56
N VAL A 157 1.95 -3.77 -24.97
CA VAL A 157 0.74 -3.99 -24.16
C VAL A 157 0.35 -5.47 -24.23
N GLU A 158 0.27 -6.10 -23.06
CA GLU A 158 -0.16 -7.48 -22.88
C GLU A 158 -1.38 -7.56 -21.97
N VAL A 159 -2.12 -8.67 -22.08
CA VAL A 159 -3.33 -8.93 -21.29
C VAL A 159 -3.33 -10.38 -20.83
N ALA A 160 -3.51 -10.59 -19.54
CA ALA A 160 -3.69 -11.90 -18.93
C ALA A 160 -5.03 -12.00 -18.20
N GLU A 161 -5.55 -13.22 -18.06
CA GLU A 161 -6.71 -13.55 -17.24
C GLU A 161 -6.31 -14.65 -16.25
N GLN A 162 -6.72 -14.47 -15.00
CA GLN A 162 -6.23 -15.19 -13.83
C GLN A 162 -7.40 -15.57 -12.94
#